data_AF-A0A961PXK8-F1
#
_entry.id   AF-A0A961PXK8-F1
#
_cell.length_a   1.000
_cell.length_b   1.000
_cell.length_c   1.000
_cell.angle_alpha   90.00
_cell.angle_beta   90.00
_cell.angle_gamma   90.00
#
_symmetry.space_group_name_H-M   'P 1'
#
loop_
_entity.id
_entity.type
_entity.pdbx_description
1 polymer ?
#
loop_
_entity_poly.entity_id
_entity_poly.type
_entity_poly.pdbx_seq_one_letter_code
_entity_poly.pdbx_strand_id
1 'polypeptide(L)'
;MIRTFALAAAVLAPVSLAAQDLPTAPYLPLATATTAAQTALDACAAEGQNVSVAIVARDGATKVLLKADNSGPHTASSATGKAFAS
;
A
#
# COMPACT_ATOMS: atom_id res chain seq x y z
N MET A 1 -15.72 -36.10 -51.88
CA MET A 1 -14.44 -36.09 -51.12
C MET A 1 -14.03 -34.71 -50.60
N ILE A 2 -14.81 -33.64 -50.82
CA ILE A 2 -14.55 -32.27 -50.30
C ILE A 2 -15.11 -32.04 -48.88
N ARG A 3 -16.09 -32.85 -48.45
CA ARG A 3 -16.76 -32.72 -47.14
C ARG A 3 -15.89 -33.17 -45.95
N THR A 4 -14.88 -34.00 -46.20
CA THR A 4 -13.95 -34.50 -45.18
C THR A 4 -12.86 -33.48 -44.83
N PHE A 5 -12.51 -32.56 -45.74
CA PHE A 5 -11.52 -31.52 -45.47
C PHE A 5 -12.04 -30.37 -44.60
N ALA A 6 -13.37 -30.14 -44.59
CA ALA A 6 -13.97 -29.08 -43.77
C ALA A 6 -13.90 -29.38 -42.26
N LEU A 7 -13.83 -30.65 -41.85
CA LEU A 7 -13.73 -31.03 -40.44
C LEU A 7 -12.32 -30.84 -39.86
N ALA A 8 -11.28 -30.88 -40.70
CA ALA A 8 -9.89 -30.75 -40.27
C ALA A 8 -9.45 -29.30 -40.00
N ALA A 9 -10.12 -28.31 -40.62
CA ALA A 9 -9.77 -26.90 -40.46
C ALA A 9 -10.29 -26.28 -39.14
N ALA A 10 -11.22 -26.94 -38.44
CA ALA A 10 -11.77 -26.43 -37.18
C ALA A 10 -10.83 -26.59 -35.97
N VAL A 11 -9.74 -27.34 -36.09
CA VAL A 11 -8.80 -27.63 -34.99
C VAL A 11 -7.68 -26.59 -34.89
N LEU A 12 -7.55 -25.68 -35.86
CA LEU A 12 -6.49 -24.65 -35.92
C LEU A 12 -6.94 -23.26 -35.45
N ALA A 13 -8.08 -23.15 -34.75
CA ALA A 13 -8.49 -21.88 -34.18
C ALA A 13 -7.50 -21.44 -33.09
N PRO A 14 -6.92 -20.23 -33.16
CA PRO A 14 -5.98 -19.75 -32.15
C PRO A 14 -6.72 -19.61 -30.83
N VAL A 15 -6.38 -20.46 -29.86
CA VAL A 15 -6.83 -20.30 -28.48
C VAL A 15 -6.12 -19.08 -27.92
N SER A 16 -6.86 -17.99 -27.71
CA SER A 16 -6.31 -16.81 -27.03
C SER A 16 -5.98 -17.23 -25.59
N LEU A 17 -4.69 -17.39 -25.30
CA LEU A 17 -4.20 -17.64 -23.95
C LEU A 17 -4.43 -16.35 -23.15
N ALA A 18 -5.54 -16.27 -22.41
CA ALA A 18 -5.77 -15.16 -21.49
C ALA A 18 -4.64 -15.16 -20.45
N ALA A 19 -3.88 -14.07 -20.40
CA ALA A 19 -2.87 -13.89 -19.36
C ALA A 19 -3.58 -13.89 -18.00
N GLN A 20 -3.04 -14.66 -17.05
CA GLN A 20 -3.51 -14.64 -15.68
C GLN A 20 -3.27 -13.23 -15.11
N ASP A 21 -4.27 -12.67 -14.43
CA ASP A 21 -4.08 -11.41 -13.73
C ASP A 21 -2.97 -11.52 -12.69
N LEU A 22 -2.18 -10.45 -12.57
CA LEU A 22 -1.13 -10.38 -11.57
C LEU A 22 -1.75 -10.38 -10.16
N PRO A 23 -1.09 -10.99 -9.16
CA PRO A 23 -1.52 -10.86 -7.78
C PRO A 23 -1.62 -9.39 -7.36
N THR A 24 -2.79 -8.97 -6.87
CA THR A 24 -3.01 -7.63 -6.32
C THR A 24 -3.06 -7.68 -4.81
N ALA A 25 -2.56 -6.64 -4.14
CA ALA A 25 -2.70 -6.47 -2.70
C ALA A 25 -3.33 -5.10 -2.39
N PRO A 26 -4.18 -5.01 -1.35
CA PRO A 26 -4.63 -3.72 -0.86
C PRO A 26 -3.43 -2.93 -0.32
N TYR A 27 -3.42 -1.63 -0.60
CA TYR A 27 -2.40 -0.71 -0.11
C TYR A 27 -3.06 0.51 0.52
N LEU A 28 -2.36 1.15 1.46
CA LEU A 28 -2.79 2.40 2.05
C LEU A 28 -2.40 3.56 1.12
N PRO A 29 -3.36 4.33 0.56
CA PRO A 29 -3.05 5.49 -0.26
C PRO A 29 -2.36 6.59 0.55
N LEU A 30 -1.51 7.37 -0.10
CA LEU A 30 -0.75 8.43 0.57
C LEU A 30 -1.68 9.45 1.23
N ALA A 31 -2.71 9.93 0.52
CA ALA A 31 -3.64 10.91 1.06
C ALA A 31 -4.31 10.44 2.36
N THR A 32 -4.82 9.19 2.38
CA THR A 32 -5.42 8.60 3.59
C THR A 32 -4.40 8.45 4.72
N ALA A 33 -3.16 8.04 4.40
CA ALA A 33 -2.09 7.96 5.40
C ALA A 33 -1.78 9.34 6.00
N THR A 34 -1.66 10.38 5.17
CA THR A 34 -1.41 11.74 5.64
C THR A 34 -2.55 12.24 6.53
N THR A 35 -3.80 12.04 6.13
CA THR A 35 -4.96 12.38 6.97
C THR A 35 -4.92 11.66 8.30
N ALA A 36 -4.66 10.35 8.31
CA ALA A 36 -4.57 9.58 9.55
C ALA A 36 -3.44 10.06 10.47
N ALA A 37 -2.26 10.34 9.91
CA ALA A 37 -1.12 10.85 10.68
C ALA A 37 -1.41 12.24 11.26
N GLN A 38 -2.05 13.13 10.49
CA GLN A 38 -2.41 14.47 10.96
C GLN A 38 -3.47 14.39 12.07
N THR A 39 -4.52 13.59 11.90
CA THR A 39 -5.55 13.42 12.94
C THR A 39 -4.97 12.90 14.25
N ALA A 40 -4.03 11.95 14.19
CA ALA A 40 -3.35 11.45 15.38
C ALA A 40 -2.48 12.53 16.04
N LEU A 41 -1.75 13.32 15.24
CA LEU A 41 -0.94 14.43 15.72
C LEU A 41 -1.81 15.49 16.42
N ASP A 42 -2.92 15.87 15.81
CA ASP A 42 -3.85 16.88 16.33
C ASP A 42 -4.52 16.40 17.63
N ALA A 43 -4.89 15.12 17.72
CA ALA A 43 -5.44 14.52 18.93
C ALA A 43 -4.42 14.56 20.08
N CYS A 44 -3.17 14.15 19.83
CA CYS A 44 -2.10 14.23 20.83
C CYS A 44 -1.82 15.69 21.23
N ALA A 45 -1.85 16.63 20.29
CA ALA A 45 -1.66 18.05 20.56
C ALA A 45 -2.79 18.62 21.43
N ALA A 46 -4.04 18.21 21.22
CA ALA A 46 -5.17 18.58 22.07
C ALA A 46 -5.02 18.08 23.52
N GLU A 47 -4.28 16.99 23.72
CA GLU A 47 -3.90 16.46 25.03
C GLU A 47 -2.59 17.06 25.59
N GLY A 48 -2.01 18.05 24.90
CA GLY A 48 -0.77 18.71 25.31
C GLY A 48 0.50 17.88 25.09
N GLN A 49 0.45 16.86 24.23
CA GLN A 49 1.58 15.97 23.94
C GLN A 49 2.29 16.34 22.63
N ASN A 50 3.61 16.54 22.69
CA ASN A 50 4.44 16.83 21.52
C ASN A 50 5.09 15.55 20.99
N VAL A 51 4.45 14.90 20.02
CA VAL A 51 4.83 13.57 19.52
C VAL A 51 5.37 13.59 18.09
N SER A 52 5.95 12.46 17.66
CA SER A 52 6.11 12.16 16.24
C SER A 52 5.17 11.02 15.87
N VAL A 53 4.53 11.10 14.71
CA VAL A 53 3.64 10.08 14.16
C VAL A 53 4.25 9.54 12.87
N ALA A 54 4.34 8.22 12.75
CA ALA A 54 4.85 7.56 11.56
C ALA A 54 3.85 6.52 11.06
N ILE A 55 3.71 6.41 9.74
CA ILE A 55 2.98 5.34 9.06
C ILE A 55 3.94 4.59 8.16
N VAL A 56 4.05 3.29 8.39
CA VAL A 56 4.90 2.37 7.63
C VAL A 56 4.01 1.47 6.79
N ALA A 57 4.31 1.37 5.50
CA ALA A 57 3.61 0.49 4.59
C ALA A 57 3.98 -0.98 4.84
N ARG A 58 3.18 -1.89 4.29
CA ARG A 58 3.42 -3.34 4.39
C ARG A 58 4.76 -3.79 3.81
N ASP A 59 5.34 -3.04 2.90
CA ASP A 59 6.68 -3.28 2.34
C ASP A 59 7.82 -2.82 3.28
N GLY A 60 7.49 -2.24 4.43
CA GLY A 60 8.44 -1.70 5.40
C GLY A 60 8.87 -0.26 5.14
N ALA A 61 8.40 0.38 4.07
CA ALA A 61 8.76 1.75 3.75
C ALA A 61 7.93 2.75 4.57
N THR A 62 8.58 3.77 5.13
CA THR A 62 7.88 4.89 5.79
C THR A 62 7.16 5.73 4.72
N LYS A 63 5.83 5.76 4.78
CA LYS A 63 5.01 6.58 3.87
C LYS A 63 4.90 8.02 4.35
N VAL A 64 4.70 8.19 5.66
CA VAL A 64 4.46 9.48 6.31
C VAL A 64 5.22 9.50 7.62
N LEU A 65 5.89 10.60 7.89
CA LEU A 65 6.47 10.94 9.18
C LEU A 65 6.16 12.39 9.47
N LEU A 66 5.38 12.64 10.52
CA LEU A 66 5.10 13.97 11.04
C LEU A 66 5.78 14.11 12.39
N LYS A 67 6.52 15.21 12.57
CA LYS A 67 7.21 15.52 13.82
C LYS A 67 6.63 16.82 14.35
N ALA A 68 5.96 16.76 15.52
CA ALA A 68 5.44 17.96 16.16
C ALA A 68 6.59 18.89 16.57
N ASP A 69 6.30 20.19 16.58
CA ASP A 69 7.17 21.17 17.23
C ASP A 69 7.38 20.79 18.71
N ASN A 70 8.58 21.05 19.22
CA ASN A 70 8.99 20.70 20.60
C ASN A 70 8.98 19.20 20.94
N SER A 71 8.74 18.30 19.99
CA SER A 71 8.88 16.86 20.23
C SER A 71 10.34 16.45 20.35
N GLY A 72 10.65 15.48 21.21
CA GLY A 72 12.02 15.02 21.45
C GLY A 72 12.71 14.49 20.18
N PRO A 73 14.05 14.58 20.08
CA PRO A 73 14.79 14.20 18.86
C PRO A 73 14.69 12.70 18.55
N HIS A 74 14.48 11.86 19.57
CA HIS A 74 14.35 10.40 19.43
C HIS A 74 12.95 9.95 18.97
N THR A 75 11.95 10.83 18.99
CA THR A 75 10.55 10.42 18.78
C THR A 75 10.28 9.98 17.34
N ALA A 76 10.98 10.55 16.34
CA ALA A 76 10.80 10.18 14.94
C ALA A 76 11.26 8.74 14.64
N SER A 77 12.47 8.36 15.09
CA SER A 77 12.97 6.99 14.93
C SER A 77 12.19 6.00 15.79
N SER A 78 11.79 6.39 17.00
CA SER A 78 10.94 5.55 17.86
C SER A 78 9.58 5.29 17.23
N ALA A 79 8.90 6.32 16.72
CA ALA A 79 7.60 6.18 16.05
C ALA A 79 7.71 5.28 14.81
N THR A 80 8.74 5.50 13.98
CA THR A 80 8.98 4.69 12.79
C THR A 80 9.26 3.22 13.15
N GLY A 81 10.10 2.97 14.15
CA GLY A 81 10.41 1.60 14.60
C GLY A 81 9.19 0.89 15.18
N LYS A 82 8.36 1.59 15.96
CA LYS A 82 7.09 1.05 16.48
C LYS A 82 6.12 0.71 15.36
N ALA A 83 5.93 1.61 14.40
CA ALA A 83 5.03 1.40 13.27
C ALA A 83 5.47 0.23 12.37
N PHE A 84 6.78 0.02 12.19
CA PHE A 84 7.31 -1.12 11.44
C PHE A 84 7.09 -2.47 12.16
N ALA A 85 7.19 -2.49 13.49
CA ALA A 85 7.10 -3.72 14.29
C ALA A 85 5.67 -4.11 14.72
N SER A 86 4.67 -3.27 14.42
CA SER A 86 3.27 -3.46 14.82
C SER A 86 2.53 -4.53 14.01
#